data_AF-A0A497MPJ0-F1
#
_entry.id   AF-A0A497MPJ0-F1
#
_cell.length_a   1.000
_cell.length_b   1.000
_cell.length_c   1.000
_cell.angle_alpha   90.00
_cell.angle_beta   90.00
_cell.angle_gamma   90.00
#
_symmetry.space_group_name_H-M   'P 1'
#
loop_
_entity.id
_entity.type
_entity.pdbx_description
1 polymer ?
#
loop_
_entity_poly.entity_id
_entity_poly.type
_entity_poly.pdbx_seq_one_letter_code
_entity_poly.pdbx_strand_id
1 'polypeptide(L)'
;MAEIEPSELARKYIRNVEYALIQLRSNEQRLDEKVDEVVRLAECYLEDAKRFLVEGEVQTSLIAISYSEGLLDALRILNLAKFSWPKDR
;
A
#
# COMPACT_ATOMS: atom_id res chain seq x y z
N MET A 1 14.53 -20.33 -11.87
CA MET A 1 13.41 -19.49 -11.42
C MET A 1 13.45 -18.25 -12.29
N ALA A 2 12.38 -17.93 -13.03
CA ALA A 2 12.36 -16.70 -13.80
C ALA A 2 12.41 -15.52 -12.82
N GLU A 3 13.34 -14.60 -13.04
CA GLU A 3 13.45 -13.37 -12.27
C GLU A 3 12.21 -12.52 -12.57
N ILE A 4 11.45 -12.13 -11.54
CA ILE A 4 10.27 -11.28 -11.74
C ILE A 4 10.77 -9.90 -12.13
N GLU A 5 10.26 -9.37 -13.24
CA GLU A 5 10.59 -8.02 -13.67
C GLU A 5 10.27 -7.00 -12.56
N PRO A 6 11.19 -6.09 -12.18
CA PRO A 6 10.95 -5.14 -11.09
C PRO A 6 9.67 -4.32 -11.26
N SER A 7 9.28 -4.05 -12.51
CA SER A 7 8.04 -3.34 -12.82
C SER A 7 6.78 -4.19 -12.54
N GLU A 8 6.84 -5.51 -12.74
CA GLU A 8 5.76 -6.43 -12.37
C GLU A 8 5.63 -6.55 -10.86
N LEU A 9 6.75 -6.56 -10.15
CA LEU A 9 6.78 -6.54 -8.69
C LEU A 9 6.14 -5.25 -8.13
N ALA A 10 6.49 -4.09 -8.69
CA ALA A 10 5.89 -2.81 -8.32
C ALA A 10 4.37 -2.82 -8.52
N ARG A 11 3.89 -3.30 -9.68
CA ARG A 11 2.45 -3.44 -9.96
C ARG A 11 1.76 -4.39 -8.97
N LYS A 12 2.42 -5.47 -8.54
CA LYS A 12 1.88 -6.40 -7.56
C LYS A 12 1.68 -5.70 -6.21
N TYR A 13 2.68 -5.00 -5.70
CA TYR A 13 2.56 -4.28 -4.43
C TYR A 13 1.55 -3.14 -4.49
N ILE A 14 1.49 -2.40 -5.60
CA ILE A 14 0.47 -1.36 -5.82
C ILE A 14 -0.94 -1.95 -5.68
N ARG A 15 -1.23 -3.06 -6.37
CA ARG A 15 -2.54 -3.72 -6.26
C ARG A 15 -2.85 -4.23 -4.86
N ASN A 16 -1.85 -4.73 -4.14
CA ASN A 16 -2.03 -5.22 -2.78
C ASN A 16 -2.42 -4.08 -1.83
N VAL A 17 -1.71 -2.94 -1.92
CA VAL A 17 -1.97 -1.74 -1.12
C VAL A 17 -3.32 -1.14 -1.47
N GLU A 18 -3.68 -1.05 -2.76
CA GLU A 18 -5.02 -0.63 -3.19
C GLU A 18 -6.11 -1.49 -2.55
N TYR A 19 -5.95 -2.81 -2.59
CA TYR A 19 -6.90 -3.74 -1.99
C TYR A 19 -7.07 -3.53 -0.48
N ALA A 20 -5.97 -3.28 0.24
CA ALA A 20 -5.99 -2.97 1.67
C ALA A 20 -6.72 -1.64 1.96
N LEU A 21 -6.38 -0.58 1.23
CA LEU A 21 -6.99 0.74 1.40
C LEU A 21 -8.49 0.75 1.06
N ILE A 22 -8.91 0.04 0.01
CA ILE A 22 -10.32 -0.11 -0.34
C ILE A 22 -11.09 -0.75 0.82
N GLN A 23 -10.57 -1.83 1.42
CA GLN A 23 -11.20 -2.43 2.61
C GLN A 23 -11.28 -1.43 3.76
N LEU A 24 -10.19 -0.70 4.03
CA LEU A 24 -10.13 0.26 5.13
C LEU A 24 -11.19 1.35 5.00
N ARG A 25 -11.42 1.85 3.78
CA ARG A 25 -12.41 2.90 3.48
C ARG A 25 -13.83 2.37 3.36
N SER A 26 -14.02 1.12 2.90
CA SER A 26 -15.35 0.53 2.68
C SER A 26 -15.98 -0.04 3.94
N ASN A 27 -15.19 -0.43 4.93
CA ASN A 27 -15.68 -1.15 6.11
C ASN A 27 -16.39 -0.27 7.17
N GLU A 28 -16.71 1.00 6.86
CA GLU A 28 -17.27 2.00 7.78
C GLU A 28 -16.56 2.05 9.16
N GLN A 29 -15.31 1.61 9.21
CA GLN A 29 -14.60 1.51 10.48
C GLN A 29 -14.30 2.92 10.99
N ARG A 30 -14.57 3.14 12.27
CA ARG A 30 -14.22 4.41 12.90
C ARG A 30 -12.74 4.39 13.27
N LEU A 31 -11.91 5.00 12.43
CA LEU A 31 -10.51 5.24 12.72
C LEU A 31 -10.38 6.42 13.69
N ASP A 32 -9.39 6.33 14.59
CA ASP A 32 -8.92 7.50 15.33
C ASP A 32 -8.30 8.52 14.36
N GLU A 33 -8.35 9.81 14.68
CA GLU A 33 -7.85 10.89 13.82
C GLU A 33 -6.38 10.68 13.41
N LYS A 34 -5.53 10.23 14.34
CA LYS A 34 -4.11 9.97 14.06
C LYS A 34 -3.91 8.73 13.19
N VAL A 35 -4.77 7.73 13.37
CA VAL A 35 -4.73 6.52 12.53
C VAL A 35 -5.16 6.88 11.11
N ASP A 36 -6.21 7.69 10.97
CA ASP A 36 -6.71 8.16 9.69
C ASP A 36 -5.69 9.05 8.96
N GLU A 37 -4.91 9.85 9.69
CA GLU A 37 -3.77 10.60 9.14
C GLU A 37 -2.69 9.67 8.56
N VAL A 38 -2.33 8.59 9.27
CA VAL A 38 -1.37 7.59 8.76
C VAL A 38 -1.94 6.85 7.55
N VAL A 39 -3.24 6.55 7.52
CA VAL A 39 -3.88 5.94 6.34
C VAL A 39 -3.85 6.90 5.15
N ARG A 40 -4.12 8.20 5.35
CA ARG A 40 -3.95 9.22 4.29
C ARG A 40 -2.51 9.31 3.79
N LEU A 41 -1.52 9.21 4.68
CA LEU A 41 -0.12 9.17 4.28
C LEU A 41 0.16 7.94 3.40
N ALA A 42 -0.36 6.77 3.77
CA ALA A 42 -0.24 5.57 2.96
C ALA A 42 -0.91 5.73 1.57
N GLU A 43 -2.05 6.42 1.48
CA GLU A 43 -2.71 6.78 0.21
C GLU A 43 -1.82 7.69 -0.65
N CYS A 44 -1.19 8.72 -0.06
CA CYS A 44 -0.25 9.58 -0.78
C CYS A 44 0.92 8.79 -1.39
N TYR A 45 1.53 7.89 -0.62
CA TYR A 45 2.64 7.07 -1.11
C TYR A 45 2.21 6.03 -2.16
N LEU A 46 0.97 5.56 -2.12
CA LEU A 46 0.40 4.73 -3.19
C LEU A 46 0.32 5.53 -4.50
N GLU A 47 -0.18 6.77 -4.46
CA GLU A 47 -0.28 7.62 -5.65
C GLU A 47 1.10 8.01 -6.19
N ASP A 48 2.07 8.29 -5.30
CA ASP A 48 3.46 8.47 -5.68
C ASP A 48 4.03 7.23 -6.39
N ALA A 49 3.81 6.04 -5.84
CA ALA A 49 4.28 4.80 -6.44
C ALA A 49 3.70 4.57 -7.85
N LYS A 50 2.41 4.88 -8.05
CA LYS A 50 1.76 4.82 -9.37
C LYS A 50 2.38 5.81 -10.34
N ARG A 51 2.60 7.06 -9.90
CA ARG A 51 3.24 8.11 -10.72
C ARG A 51 4.64 7.68 -11.17
N PHE A 52 5.50 7.30 -10.23
CA PHE A 52 6.86 6.88 -10.53
C PHE A 52 6.90 5.67 -11.49
N LEU A 53 5.96 4.74 -11.34
CA LEU A 53 5.86 3.60 -12.26
C LEU A 53 5.50 4.02 -13.68
N VAL A 54 4.58 4.98 -13.84
CA VAL A 54 4.20 5.54 -15.16
C VAL A 54 5.36 6.30 -15.79
N GLU A 55 6.16 7.00 -14.98
CA GLU A 55 7.35 7.75 -15.42
C GLU A 55 8.56 6.84 -15.73
N GLY A 56 8.47 5.53 -15.46
CA GLY A 56 9.55 4.57 -15.67
C GLY A 56 10.56 4.50 -14.52
N GLU A 57 10.34 5.25 -13.44
CA GLU A 57 11.14 5.25 -12.21
C GLU A 57 10.79 4.04 -11.31
N VAL A 58 11.07 2.84 -11.81
CA VAL A 58 10.64 1.58 -11.16
C VAL A 58 11.20 1.42 -9.74
N GLN A 59 12.45 1.81 -9.50
CA GLN A 59 13.07 1.71 -8.17
C GLN A 59 12.40 2.68 -7.18
N THR A 60 12.16 3.93 -7.58
CA THR A 60 11.45 4.93 -6.76
C THR A 60 10.03 4.47 -6.45
N SER A 61 9.34 3.88 -7.44
CA SER A 61 8.01 3.27 -7.26
C SER A 61 8.02 2.17 -6.20
N LEU A 62 9.00 1.26 -6.25
CA LEU A 62 9.16 0.20 -5.25
C LEU A 62 9.41 0.76 -3.84
N ILE A 63 10.26 1.78 -3.70
CA ILE A 63 10.52 2.43 -2.42
C ILE A 63 9.24 3.05 -1.85
N ALA A 64 8.50 3.81 -2.69
CA ALA A 64 7.26 4.46 -2.27
C ALA A 64 6.19 3.45 -1.84
N ILE A 65 5.99 2.37 -2.62
CA ILE A 65 4.95 1.40 -2.30
C ILE A 65 5.30 0.53 -1.08
N SER A 66 6.58 0.20 -0.88
CA SER A 66 7.03 -0.49 0.34
C SER A 66 6.84 0.37 1.59
N TYR A 67 7.01 1.68 1.49
CA TYR A 67 6.70 2.58 2.60
C TYR A 67 5.20 2.60 2.92
N SER A 68 4.34 2.72 1.90
CA SER A 68 2.88 2.64 2.08
C SER A 68 2.44 1.31 2.72
N GLU A 69 2.95 0.19 2.22
CA GLU A 69 2.66 -1.15 2.75
C GLU A 69 3.09 -1.29 4.22
N GLY A 70 4.28 -0.79 4.58
CA GLY A 70 4.81 -0.80 5.94
C GLY A 70 3.98 0.02 6.93
N LEU A 71 3.48 1.20 6.52
CA LEU A 71 2.56 1.99 7.35
C LEU A 71 1.29 1.19 7.68
N LEU A 72 0.68 0.56 6.67
CA LEU A 72 -0.54 -0.22 6.84
C LEU A 72 -0.29 -1.48 7.68
N ASP A 73 0.83 -2.18 7.46
CA ASP A 73 1.21 -3.34 8.26
C ASP A 73 1.40 -2.96 9.74
N ALA A 74 2.03 -1.82 10.05
CA ALA A 74 2.17 -1.34 11.41
C ALA A 74 0.81 -1.10 12.09
N LEU A 75 -0.12 -0.41 11.41
CA LEU A 75 -1.47 -0.18 11.94
C LEU A 75 -2.23 -1.49 12.19
N ARG A 76 -2.10 -2.46 11.28
CA ARG A 76 -2.71 -3.79 11.42
C ARG A 76 -2.15 -4.55 12.61
N ILE A 77 -0.82 -4.58 12.76
CA ILE A 77 -0.12 -5.27 13.86
C ILE A 77 -0.53 -4.69 15.21
N LEU A 78 -0.68 -3.37 15.29
CA LEU A 78 -1.12 -2.66 16.50
C LEU A 78 -2.64 -2.76 16.76
N ASN A 79 -3.38 -3.48 15.92
CA ASN A 79 -4.85 -3.59 15.96
C ASN A 79 -5.59 -2.24 15.88
N LEU A 80 -4.98 -1.24 15.24
CA LEU A 80 -5.54 0.10 15.05
C LEU A 80 -6.37 0.19 13.77
N ALA A 81 -6.18 -0.73 12.82
CA ALA A 81 -6.91 -0.78 11.56
C ALA A 81 -7.17 -2.23 11.14
N LYS A 82 -8.35 -2.53 10.59
CA LYS A 82 -8.76 -3.89 10.21
C LYS A 82 -8.87 -4.05 8.69
N PHE A 83 -7.96 -4.85 8.13
CA PHE A 83 -7.96 -5.25 6.72
C PHE A 83 -7.14 -6.53 6.53
N SER A 84 -7.18 -7.10 5.33
CA SER A 84 -6.40 -8.27 4.93
C SER A 84 -5.61 -8.01 3.64
N TRP A 85 -4.46 -8.69 3.49
CA TRP A 85 -3.72 -8.72 2.24
C TRP A 85 -4.31 -9.77 1.28
N PRO A 86 -4.14 -9.61 -0.04
CA PRO A 86 -4.52 -10.66 -1.00
C PRO A 86 -3.83 -11.99 -0.69
N LYS A 87 -4.51 -13.11 -0.98
CA LYS A 87 -4.03 -14.47 -0.66
C LYS A 87 -2.73 -14.84 -1.39
N ASP A 88 -2.44 -14.18 -2.52
CA ASP A 88 -1.28 -14.45 -3.39
C ASP A 88 -0.23 -13.32 -3.30
N ARG A 89 0.21 -12.97 -2.07
CA ARG A 89 1.24 -11.94 -1.84
C ARG A 89 2.62 -12.31 -2.37
#